data_AF-A0A7J7S7K5-F1
#
_entry.id   AF-A0A7J7S7K5-F1
#
_cell.length_a   1.000
_cell.length_b   1.000
_cell.length_c   1.000
_cell.angle_alpha   90.00
_cell.angle_beta   90.00
_cell.angle_gamma   90.00
#
_symmetry.space_group_name_H-M   'P 1'
#
loop_
_entity.id
_entity.type
_entity.pdbx_description
1 polymer ?
#
loop_
_entity_poly.entity_id
_entity_poly.type
_entity_poly.pdbx_seq_one_letter_code
_entity_poly.pdbx_strand_id
1 'polypeptide(L)'
;MGRLHCTQDPVPEAVGGDMQQLNQLGAQQFSALTDVLFHFLTEPKEVERFLAQLSEFATTNQMSLGPLRSIVKSLLLVPNGALKRSLTAEQVQADFITLVTSGSSELEKVGSIFLQLKLVVKKGNQTENLYIELTLPQFYSFLHEMERVRTSMECLS
;
A
#
# COMPACT_ATOMS: atom_id res chain seq x y z
N MET A 1 8.31 3.26 -16.53
CA MET A 1 6.98 3.53 -15.95
C MET A 1 6.16 2.26 -16.00
N GLY A 2 5.62 1.80 -14.86
CA GLY A 2 4.71 0.66 -14.84
C GLY A 2 3.43 0.96 -15.63
N ARG A 3 2.75 -0.09 -16.10
CA ARG A 3 1.43 0.03 -16.75
C ARG A 3 0.37 -0.48 -15.78
N LEU A 4 -0.77 0.20 -15.73
CA LEU A 4 -1.91 -0.25 -14.93
C LEU A 4 -2.77 -1.19 -15.77
N HIS A 5 -3.20 -2.30 -15.19
CA HIS A 5 -4.21 -3.18 -15.79
C HIS A 5 -5.55 -2.45 -15.94
N CYS A 6 -5.84 -1.47 -15.10
CA CYS A 6 -7.11 -0.74 -15.07
C CYS A 6 -7.29 0.27 -16.21
N THR A 7 -6.20 0.75 -16.82
CA THR A 7 -6.23 1.65 -17.99
C THR A 7 -5.50 1.10 -19.20
N GLN A 8 -4.59 0.13 -19.02
CA GLN A 8 -3.55 -0.30 -19.97
C GLN A 8 -2.57 0.81 -20.39
N ASP A 9 -2.73 2.00 -19.83
CA ASP A 9 -1.91 3.17 -20.03
C ASP A 9 -0.73 3.18 -19.05
N PRO A 10 0.36 3.89 -19.36
CA PRO A 10 1.39 4.19 -18.38
C PRO A 10 0.82 4.98 -17.20
N VAL A 11 1.40 4.79 -16.01
CA VAL A 11 1.06 5.59 -14.84
C VAL A 11 1.30 7.09 -15.13
N PRO A 12 0.33 7.99 -14.86
CA PRO A 12 0.52 9.43 -15.08
C PRO A 12 1.70 9.99 -14.28
N GLU A 13 2.48 10.90 -14.85
CA GLU A 13 3.68 11.47 -14.21
C GLU A 13 3.38 12.17 -12.87
N ALA A 14 2.18 12.76 -12.73
CA ALA A 14 1.74 13.41 -11.49
C ALA A 14 1.64 12.45 -10.30
N VAL A 15 1.42 11.15 -10.54
CA VAL A 15 1.34 10.13 -9.48
C VAL A 15 2.64 10.05 -8.69
N GLY A 16 3.78 10.28 -9.36
CA GLY A 16 5.10 10.46 -8.75
C GLY A 16 5.07 11.36 -7.52
N GLY A 17 4.81 12.65 -7.77
CA GLY A 17 4.77 13.67 -6.73
C GLY A 17 3.66 13.46 -5.71
N ASP A 18 2.51 12.97 -6.16
CA ASP A 18 1.37 12.70 -5.26
C ASP A 18 1.70 11.61 -4.23
N MET A 19 2.33 10.49 -4.64
CA MET A 19 2.70 9.43 -3.71
C MET A 19 3.83 9.87 -2.76
N GLN A 20 4.77 10.71 -3.23
CA GLN A 20 5.77 11.30 -2.35
C GLN A 20 5.15 12.19 -1.28
N GLN A 21 4.11 12.97 -1.60
CA GLN A 21 3.37 13.76 -0.62
C GLN A 21 2.51 12.91 0.30
N LEU A 22 1.88 11.86 -0.23
CA LEU A 22 1.13 10.88 0.55
C LEU A 22 2.01 10.22 1.63
N ASN A 23 3.26 9.91 1.30
CA ASN A 23 4.23 9.34 2.24
C ASN A 23 4.64 10.29 3.38
N GLN A 24 4.29 11.58 3.31
CA GLN A 24 4.52 12.52 4.40
C GLN A 24 3.43 12.46 5.48
N LEU A 25 2.30 11.79 5.18
CA LEU A 25 1.25 11.57 6.16
C LEU A 25 1.70 10.55 7.20
N GLY A 26 1.49 10.86 8.47
CA GLY A 26 1.62 9.89 9.56
C GLY A 26 0.54 8.79 9.46
N ALA A 27 0.78 7.65 10.12
CA ALA A 27 -0.12 6.49 10.03
C ALA A 27 -1.58 6.80 10.38
N GLN A 28 -1.83 7.65 11.39
CA GLN A 28 -3.19 8.05 11.78
C GLN A 28 -3.85 8.94 10.72
N GLN A 29 -3.09 9.86 10.10
CA GLN A 29 -3.59 10.73 9.04
C GLN A 29 -3.91 9.92 7.78
N PHE A 30 -3.04 8.98 7.44
CA PHE A 30 -3.26 8.05 6.34
C PHE A 30 -4.52 7.21 6.57
N SER A 31 -4.70 6.63 7.77
CA SER A 31 -5.91 5.87 8.12
C SER A 31 -7.18 6.70 7.96
N ALA A 32 -7.19 7.92 8.50
CA ALA A 32 -8.35 8.80 8.40
C ALA A 32 -8.64 9.20 6.93
N LEU A 33 -7.61 9.40 6.10
CA LEU A 33 -7.80 9.64 4.67
C LEU A 33 -8.37 8.41 3.95
N THR A 34 -7.89 7.20 4.29
CA THR A 34 -8.42 5.96 3.70
C THR A 34 -9.88 5.72 4.08
N ASP A 35 -10.29 6.07 5.31
CA ASP A 35 -11.68 5.96 5.74
C ASP A 35 -12.60 6.89 4.91
N VAL A 36 -12.17 8.14 4.67
CA VAL A 36 -12.89 9.09 3.80
C VAL A 36 -13.01 8.55 2.37
N LEU A 37 -11.93 7.98 1.83
CA LEU A 37 -11.91 7.39 0.49
C LEU A 37 -12.81 6.16 0.38
N PHE A 38 -12.76 5.23 1.33
CA PHE A 38 -13.58 4.03 1.30
C PHE A 38 -15.05 4.34 1.50
N HIS A 39 -15.40 5.27 2.40
CA HIS A 39 -16.78 5.75 2.54
C HIS A 39 -17.32 6.31 1.22
N PHE A 40 -16.52 7.09 0.49
CA PHE A 40 -16.92 7.59 -0.83
C PHE A 40 -17.03 6.48 -1.87
N LEU A 41 -16.15 5.50 -1.88
CA LEU A 41 -16.23 4.35 -2.80
C LEU A 41 -17.47 3.49 -2.54
N THR A 42 -17.94 3.40 -1.30
CA THR A 42 -19.20 2.72 -0.95
C THR A 42 -20.43 3.57 -1.27
N GLU A 43 -20.32 4.89 -1.18
CA GLU A 43 -21.41 5.85 -1.42
C GLU A 43 -21.04 6.93 -2.46
N PRO A 44 -20.77 6.57 -3.73
CA PRO A 44 -20.19 7.49 -4.72
C PRO A 44 -21.11 8.65 -5.13
N LYS A 45 -22.38 8.64 -4.67
CA LYS A 45 -23.35 9.72 -4.90
C LYS A 45 -23.15 10.88 -3.92
N GLU A 46 -22.48 10.68 -2.79
CA GLU A 46 -22.28 11.69 -1.75
C GLU A 46 -21.06 12.60 -2.02
N VAL A 47 -20.94 13.13 -3.24
CA VAL A 47 -19.78 13.91 -3.67
C VAL A 47 -19.57 15.17 -2.82
N GLU A 48 -20.64 15.88 -2.46
CA GLU A 48 -20.53 17.10 -1.65
C GLU A 48 -20.00 16.80 -0.24
N ARG A 49 -20.49 15.73 0.39
CA ARG A 49 -20.01 15.28 1.70
C ARG A 49 -18.54 14.87 1.64
N PHE A 50 -18.15 14.12 0.60
CA PHE A 50 -16.77 13.76 0.37
C PHE A 50 -15.85 14.98 0.25
N LEU A 51 -16.24 15.98 -0.54
CA LEU A 51 -15.48 17.23 -0.69
C LEU A 51 -15.39 18.03 0.62
N ALA A 52 -16.46 18.03 1.43
CA ALA A 52 -16.46 18.65 2.75
C ALA A 52 -15.47 17.94 3.69
N GLN A 53 -15.50 16.60 3.75
CA GLN A 53 -14.57 15.80 4.56
C GLN A 53 -13.11 15.98 4.13
N LEU A 54 -12.83 16.10 2.83
CA LEU A 54 -11.47 16.42 2.36
C LEU A 54 -11.02 17.83 2.79
N SER A 55 -11.93 18.81 2.78
CA SER A 55 -11.63 20.18 3.24
C SER A 55 -11.33 20.22 4.74
N GLU A 56 -12.11 19.48 5.52
CA GLU A 56 -11.92 19.32 6.96
C GLU A 56 -10.61 18.59 7.27
N PHE A 57 -10.32 17.50 6.54
CA PHE A 57 -9.06 16.77 6.67
C PHE A 57 -7.86 17.65 6.35
N ALA A 58 -7.91 18.44 5.28
CA ALA A 58 -6.86 19.39 4.92
C ALA A 58 -6.63 20.42 6.04
N THR A 59 -7.71 20.98 6.59
CA THR A 59 -7.66 21.97 7.67
C THR A 59 -7.06 21.38 8.95
N THR A 60 -7.54 20.20 9.36
CA THR A 60 -7.08 19.50 10.57
C THR A 60 -5.61 19.14 10.50
N ASN A 61 -5.12 18.77 9.31
CA ASN A 61 -3.74 18.35 9.10
C ASN A 61 -2.82 19.48 8.60
N GLN A 62 -3.30 20.73 8.59
CA GLN A 62 -2.55 21.91 8.12
C GLN A 62 -2.00 21.74 6.69
N MET A 63 -2.74 21.05 5.84
CA MET A 63 -2.38 20.79 4.45
C MET A 63 -3.17 21.67 3.50
N SER A 64 -2.58 21.98 2.35
CA SER A 64 -3.33 22.61 1.27
C SER A 64 -4.28 21.61 0.60
N LEU A 65 -5.50 22.05 0.32
CA LEU A 65 -6.53 21.24 -0.35
C LEU A 65 -6.16 20.87 -1.78
N GLY A 66 -5.34 21.67 -2.47
CA GLY A 66 -4.88 21.41 -3.84
C GLY A 66 -4.08 20.10 -3.94
N PRO A 67 -2.93 20.00 -3.25
CA PRO A 67 -2.15 18.76 -3.12
C PRO A 67 -2.99 17.56 -2.67
N LEU A 68 -3.83 17.72 -1.64
CA LEU A 68 -4.70 16.65 -1.16
C LEU A 68 -5.64 16.12 -2.26
N ARG A 69 -6.25 17.01 -3.05
CA ARG A 69 -7.10 16.61 -4.18
C ARG A 69 -6.32 15.86 -5.26
N SER A 70 -5.05 16.19 -5.46
CA SER A 70 -4.17 15.47 -6.40
C SER A 70 -3.93 14.04 -5.90
N ILE A 71 -3.51 13.90 -4.65
CA ILE A 71 -3.32 12.61 -3.95
C ILE A 71 -4.58 11.74 -4.08
N VAL A 72 -5.74 12.29 -3.75
CA VAL A 72 -7.03 11.59 -3.82
C VAL A 72 -7.33 11.11 -5.25
N LYS A 73 -7.10 11.95 -6.27
CA LYS A 73 -7.30 11.54 -7.68
C LYS A 73 -6.38 10.37 -8.05
N SER A 74 -5.12 10.43 -7.63
CA SER A 74 -4.14 9.36 -7.87
C SER A 74 -4.53 8.05 -7.19
N LEU A 75 -4.96 8.09 -5.92
CA LEU A 75 -5.46 6.91 -5.20
C LEU A 75 -6.74 6.32 -5.80
N LEU A 76 -7.61 7.16 -6.36
CA LEU A 76 -8.85 6.72 -7.01
C LEU A 76 -8.64 6.17 -8.43
N LEU A 77 -7.44 6.24 -9.02
CA LEU A 77 -7.17 5.69 -10.35
C LEU A 77 -7.46 4.18 -10.42
N VAL A 78 -6.97 3.42 -9.44
CA VAL A 78 -7.11 1.96 -9.42
C VAL A 78 -8.57 1.53 -9.20
N PRO A 79 -9.29 2.01 -8.17
CA PRO A 79 -10.71 1.67 -8.00
C PRO A 79 -11.58 2.09 -9.18
N ASN A 80 -11.37 3.29 -9.74
CA ASN A 80 -12.14 3.76 -10.89
C ASN A 80 -11.91 2.90 -12.13
N GLY A 81 -10.67 2.50 -12.40
CA GLY A 81 -10.38 1.62 -13.53
C GLY A 81 -10.86 0.19 -13.28
N ALA A 82 -10.81 -0.30 -12.04
CA ALA A 82 -11.35 -1.61 -11.65
C ALA A 82 -12.86 -1.70 -11.91
N LEU A 83 -13.61 -0.67 -11.52
CA LEU A 83 -15.05 -0.57 -11.78
C LEU A 83 -15.38 -0.56 -13.28
N LYS A 84 -14.55 0.10 -14.10
CA LYS A 84 -14.78 0.22 -15.55
C LYS A 84 -14.43 -1.05 -16.33
N ARG A 85 -13.48 -1.85 -15.85
CA ARG A 85 -12.92 -3.01 -16.59
C ARG A 85 -13.20 -4.36 -15.95
N SER A 86 -14.00 -4.42 -14.87
CA SER A 86 -14.31 -5.64 -14.13
C SER A 86 -13.05 -6.44 -13.75
N LEU A 87 -12.05 -5.76 -13.18
CA LEU A 87 -10.78 -6.37 -12.81
C LEU A 87 -10.94 -7.41 -11.68
N THR A 88 -10.07 -8.41 -11.67
CA THR A 88 -9.96 -9.34 -10.54
C THR A 88 -9.25 -8.71 -9.35
N ALA A 89 -9.39 -9.29 -8.17
CA ALA A 89 -8.72 -8.81 -6.95
C ALA A 89 -7.18 -8.78 -7.12
N GLU A 90 -6.61 -9.79 -7.78
CA GLU A 90 -5.17 -9.87 -8.07
C GLU A 90 -4.70 -8.73 -8.99
N GLN A 91 -5.51 -8.37 -9.99
CA GLN A 91 -5.20 -7.26 -10.90
C GLN A 91 -5.28 -5.90 -10.20
N VAL A 92 -6.29 -5.72 -9.35
CA VAL A 92 -6.42 -4.52 -8.51
C VAL A 92 -5.22 -4.38 -7.57
N GLN A 93 -4.79 -5.47 -6.94
CA GLN A 93 -3.61 -5.48 -6.08
C GLN A 93 -2.34 -5.11 -6.86
N ALA A 94 -2.11 -5.72 -8.02
CA ALA A 94 -0.96 -5.42 -8.87
C ALA A 94 -0.92 -3.95 -9.31
N ASP A 95 -2.09 -3.36 -9.58
CA ASP A 95 -2.21 -1.95 -9.97
C ASP A 95 -1.92 -0.99 -8.82
N PHE A 96 -2.36 -1.30 -7.60
CA PHE A 96 -2.00 -0.51 -6.42
C PHE A 96 -0.49 -0.56 -6.14
N ILE A 97 0.13 -1.73 -6.25
CA ILE A 97 1.59 -1.88 -6.12
C ILE A 97 2.29 -1.03 -7.18
N THR A 98 1.83 -1.10 -8.43
CA THR A 98 2.38 -0.33 -9.55
C THR A 98 2.22 1.19 -9.34
N LEU A 99 1.08 1.64 -8.80
CA LEU A 99 0.81 3.04 -8.50
C LEU A 99 1.79 3.59 -7.46
N VAL A 100 1.95 2.89 -6.33
CA VAL A 100 2.81 3.32 -5.23
C VAL A 100 4.30 3.27 -5.63
N THR A 101 4.70 2.26 -6.41
CA THR A 101 6.09 2.10 -6.87
C THR A 101 6.46 3.04 -8.02
N SER A 102 5.51 3.45 -8.85
CA SER A 102 5.73 4.49 -9.87
C SER A 102 5.82 5.90 -9.25
N GLY A 103 5.24 6.06 -8.05
CA GLY A 103 5.38 7.20 -7.14
C GLY A 103 6.80 7.48 -6.69
N SER A 104 7.60 6.43 -6.56
CA SER A 104 8.96 6.46 -6.03
C SER A 104 9.96 6.31 -7.16
N SER A 105 10.45 7.42 -7.72
CA SER A 105 11.68 7.41 -8.54
C SER A 105 12.89 6.88 -7.76
N GLU A 106 12.78 6.78 -6.44
CA GLU A 106 13.66 6.05 -5.57
C GLU A 106 12.91 4.84 -4.99
N LEU A 107 12.90 3.72 -5.71
CA LEU A 107 12.57 2.41 -5.15
C LEU A 107 13.47 2.08 -3.91
N GLU A 108 14.52 2.88 -3.68
CA GLU A 108 15.46 2.80 -2.56
C GLU A 108 15.14 3.73 -1.36
N LYS A 109 14.13 4.60 -1.42
CA LYS A 109 13.76 5.52 -0.30
C LYS A 109 12.28 5.52 0.08
N VAL A 110 11.51 4.48 -0.25
CA VAL A 110 10.36 4.15 0.59
C VAL A 110 10.95 3.69 1.90
N GLY A 111 10.76 4.47 2.98
CA GLY A 111 11.24 4.12 4.31
C GLY A 111 10.92 2.66 4.59
N SER A 112 11.96 1.83 4.61
CA SER A 112 11.75 0.40 4.68
C SER A 112 11.22 0.12 6.08
N ILE A 113 9.93 -0.20 6.15
CA ILE A 113 9.38 -0.79 7.38
C ILE A 113 10.07 -2.13 7.51
N PHE A 114 11.06 -2.15 8.39
CA PHE A 114 11.83 -3.31 8.72
C PHE A 114 11.22 -3.97 9.96
N LEU A 115 10.86 -5.24 9.81
CA LEU A 115 10.48 -6.12 10.92
C LEU A 115 11.76 -6.74 11.49
N GLN A 116 12.04 -6.43 12.75
CA GLN A 116 13.10 -7.09 13.50
C GLN A 116 12.53 -8.33 14.21
N LEU A 117 13.03 -9.50 13.84
CA LEU A 117 12.65 -10.78 14.40
C LEU A 117 13.78 -11.31 15.29
N LYS A 118 13.42 -11.73 16.50
CA LYS A 118 14.32 -12.50 17.38
C LYS A 118 13.98 -13.98 17.29
N LEU A 119 14.88 -14.77 16.73
CA LEU A 119 14.80 -16.22 16.71
C LEU A 119 15.65 -16.79 17.85
N VAL A 120 15.06 -17.68 18.65
CA VAL A 120 15.76 -18.39 19.71
C VAL A 120 16.03 -19.81 19.21
N VAL A 121 17.30 -20.10 18.91
CA VAL A 121 17.72 -21.38 18.32
C VAL A 121 18.47 -22.19 19.36
N LYS A 122 18.09 -23.46 19.53
CA LYS A 122 18.78 -24.38 20.41
C LYS A 122 19.81 -25.19 19.62
N LYS A 123 21.09 -25.06 19.98
CA LYS A 123 22.21 -25.80 19.40
C LYS A 123 22.82 -26.70 20.47
N GLY A 124 22.40 -27.96 20.51
CA GLY A 124 22.76 -28.89 21.59
C GLY A 124 22.17 -28.45 22.94
N ASN A 125 23.02 -28.25 23.95
CA ASN A 125 22.62 -27.75 25.28
C ASN A 125 22.64 -26.22 25.38
N GLN A 126 23.07 -25.51 24.35
CA GLN A 126 23.13 -24.05 24.33
C GLN A 126 21.95 -23.46 23.57
N THR A 127 21.50 -22.29 24.00
CA THR A 127 20.44 -21.51 23.34
C THR A 127 21.01 -20.19 22.88
N GLU A 128 20.84 -19.89 21.60
CA GLU A 128 21.38 -18.70 20.95
C GLU A 128 20.22 -17.81 20.44
N ASN A 129 20.41 -16.49 20.53
CA ASN A 129 19.45 -15.53 20.00
C ASN A 129 20.00 -14.97 18.69
N LEU A 130 19.25 -15.13 17.60
CA LEU A 130 19.52 -14.52 16.31
C LEU A 130 18.54 -13.37 16.09
N TYR A 131 19.04 -12.22 15.69
CA TYR A 131 18.22 -11.07 15.33
C TYR A 131 18.31 -10.86 13.83
N ILE A 132 17.16 -10.84 13.16
CA ILE A 132 17.05 -10.72 11.71
C ILE A 132 16.18 -9.52 11.41
N GLU A 133 16.58 -8.74 10.42
CA GLU A 133 15.81 -7.60 9.94
C GLU A 133 15.28 -7.91 8.53
N LEU A 134 13.97 -7.82 8.33
CA LEU A 134 13.32 -8.09 7.06
C LEU A 134 12.44 -6.91 6.64
N THR A 135 12.47 -6.56 5.36
CA THR A 135 11.41 -5.70 4.81
C THR A 135 10.06 -6.43 4.80
N LEU A 136 8.96 -5.69 4.80
CA LEU A 136 7.62 -6.28 4.71
C LEU A 136 7.45 -7.26 3.52
N PRO A 137 7.89 -6.96 2.28
CA PRO A 137 7.83 -7.91 1.18
C PRO A 137 8.62 -9.20 1.46
N GLN A 138 9.84 -9.09 2.00
CA GLN A 138 10.66 -10.25 2.36
C GLN A 138 10.00 -11.10 3.45
N PHE A 139 9.32 -10.47 4.42
CA PHE A 139 8.58 -11.18 5.46
C PHE A 139 7.39 -11.98 4.89
N TYR A 140 6.60 -11.38 4.00
CA TYR A 140 5.50 -12.10 3.35
C TYR A 140 5.98 -13.23 2.44
N SER A 141 7.06 -13.03 1.67
CA SER A 141 7.69 -14.11 0.90
C SER A 141 8.19 -15.24 1.80
N PHE A 142 8.79 -14.91 2.95
CA PHE A 142 9.22 -15.89 3.94
C PHE A 142 8.06 -16.72 4.49
N LEU A 143 6.95 -16.08 4.89
CA LEU A 143 5.75 -16.79 5.39
C LEU A 143 5.16 -17.72 4.33
N HIS A 144 5.07 -17.26 3.09
CA HIS A 144 4.57 -18.07 1.98
C HIS A 144 5.43 -19.33 1.74
N GLU A 145 6.76 -19.19 1.74
CA GLU A 145 7.63 -20.36 1.60
C GLU A 145 7.55 -21.31 2.79
N MET A 146 7.40 -20.78 4.02
CA MET A 146 7.16 -21.61 5.21
C MET A 146 5.85 -22.40 5.13
N GLU A 147 4.77 -21.81 4.60
CA GLU A 147 3.50 -22.49 4.36
C GLU A 147 3.64 -23.60 3.31
N ARG A 148 4.36 -23.34 2.21
CA ARG A 148 4.66 -24.37 1.20
C ARG A 148 5.49 -25.53 1.74
N VAL A 149 6.49 -25.22 2.57
CA VAL A 149 7.29 -26.25 3.26
C VAL A 149 6.41 -27.04 4.22
N ARG A 150 5.54 -26.39 4.99
CA ARG A 150 4.58 -27.08 5.86
C ARG A 150 3.73 -28.08 5.09
N THR A 151 3.09 -27.66 3.99
CA THR A 151 2.28 -28.55 3.14
C THR A 151 3.12 -29.71 2.60
N SER A 152 4.38 -29.47 2.23
CA SER A 152 5.29 -30.51 1.75
C SER A 152 5.71 -31.49 2.87
N MET A 153 5.81 -31.02 4.12
CA MET A 153 6.10 -31.85 5.29
C MET A 153 4.89 -32.65 5.74
N GLU A 154 3.67 -32.12 5.61
CA GLU A 154 2.42 -32.86 5.86
C GLU A 154 2.27 -34.07 4.90
N CYS A 155 2.85 -34.00 3.70
CA CYS A 155 2.93 -35.15 2.77
C CYS A 155 3.96 -36.23 3.19
N LEU A 156 4.83 -35.95 4.16
CA LEU A 156 5.86 -36.87 4.66
C LEU A 156 5.47 -37.55 5.99
N SER A 157 4.31 -37.19 6.54
CA SER A 157 3.68 -37.79 7.73
C SER A 157 2.56 -38.73 7.35
#